data_AF-A0A814CQ22-F1
#
_entry.id   AF-A0A814CQ22-F1
#
_cell.length_a   1.000
_cell.length_b   1.000
_cell.length_c   1.000
_cell.angle_alpha   90.00
_cell.angle_beta   90.00
_cell.angle_gamma   90.00
#
_symmetry.space_group_name_H-M   'P 1'
#
loop_
_entity.id
_entity.type
_entity.pdbx_description
1 polymer ?
#
loop_
_entity_poly.entity_id
_entity_poly.type
_entity_poly.pdbx_seq_one_letter_code
_entity_poly.pdbx_strand_id
1 'polypeptide(L)'
;MFSISLLFISLLLSFANCKPTVNNISDLLPRLLLISFDGFRYDYPDIYTLKNFRSLLDRGVRVQHIINSFTTTTFPNHFTIVTGLYEETHGIVNNIMYDPILNASTSFDTMNDTKWWSQNSYSEPIWMTNELQNNNGKVETKRRSGVISWPSTGTPVNGHMPSKYEIYNETRRFETIIDQIIKWFKDPNEPINFGTIYFYEPDHTGHIYGPLSSQMNTTLQYCDQLLGYLLAQIDNDPYLKQNLNVILTSDHGMTEVDEKRTLKLDDYIDSSLYSAYGGLSQMNIFLHSG
;
A
#
# COMPACT_ATOMS: atom_id res chain seq x y z
N MET A 1 13.47 25.22 -70.35
CA MET A 1 13.92 25.22 -68.94
C MET A 1 12.67 25.20 -68.07
N PHE A 2 12.19 23.99 -67.74
CA PHE A 2 10.94 23.81 -66.99
C PHE A 2 11.26 23.59 -65.51
N SER A 3 10.77 24.53 -64.70
CA SER A 3 10.21 24.38 -63.35
C SER A 3 10.82 23.31 -62.42
N ILE A 4 11.94 23.65 -61.77
CA ILE A 4 12.44 22.93 -60.58
C ILE A 4 11.87 23.55 -59.28
N SER A 5 11.20 24.71 -59.35
CA SER A 5 10.73 25.46 -58.19
C SER A 5 9.42 24.95 -57.55
N LEU A 6 8.70 24.01 -58.18
CA LEU A 6 7.42 23.51 -57.67
C LEU A 6 7.54 22.23 -56.81
N LEU A 7 8.65 21.50 -56.85
CA LEU A 7 8.83 20.26 -56.08
C LEU A 7 9.32 20.47 -54.65
N PHE A 8 9.87 21.64 -54.32
CA PHE A 8 10.30 21.94 -52.95
C PHE A 8 9.17 22.46 -52.04
N ILE A 9 8.08 22.98 -52.62
CA ILE A 9 6.94 23.52 -51.85
C ILE A 9 5.99 22.38 -51.42
N SER A 10 5.89 21.29 -52.19
CA SER A 10 5.04 20.15 -51.78
C SER A 10 5.66 19.29 -50.67
N LEU A 11 6.98 19.33 -50.48
CA LEU A 11 7.66 18.56 -49.42
C LEU A 11 7.63 19.28 -48.06
N LEU A 12 7.49 20.61 -48.05
CA LEU A 12 7.34 21.43 -46.83
C LEU A 12 5.92 21.43 -46.26
N LEU A 13 4.91 21.04 -47.05
CA LEU A 13 3.52 20.94 -46.58
C LEU A 13 3.18 19.58 -45.93
N SER A 14 4.01 18.55 -46.11
CA SER A 14 3.80 17.23 -45.48
C SER A 14 4.30 17.12 -44.03
N PHE A 15 5.00 18.14 -43.53
CA PHE A 15 5.46 18.20 -42.12
C PHE A 15 4.60 19.11 -41.23
N ALA A 16 3.58 19.77 -41.77
CA ALA A 16 2.77 20.74 -41.02
C ALA A 16 1.54 20.14 -40.30
N ASN A 17 1.29 18.82 -40.40
CA ASN A 17 0.08 18.19 -39.88
C ASN A 17 0.29 17.03 -38.90
N CYS A 18 1.46 16.96 -38.26
CA CYS A 18 1.60 16.22 -37.01
C CYS A 18 1.70 17.21 -35.87
N LYS A 19 0.57 17.85 -35.54
CA LYS A 19 0.41 18.32 -34.15
C LYS A 19 0.34 17.04 -33.31
N PRO A 20 1.23 16.80 -32.34
CA PRO A 20 0.89 15.83 -31.32
C PRO A 20 -0.44 16.30 -30.73
N THR A 21 -1.46 15.46 -30.81
CA THR A 21 -2.66 15.62 -29.97
C THR A 21 -2.19 15.44 -28.54
N VAL A 22 -1.66 16.51 -27.96
CA VAL A 22 -1.62 16.65 -26.51
C VAL A 22 -3.09 16.80 -26.13
N ASN A 23 -3.74 15.67 -25.85
CA ASN A 23 -4.91 15.68 -24.99
C ASN A 23 -4.49 16.50 -23.77
N ASN A 24 -5.21 17.57 -23.45
CA ASN A 24 -4.85 18.46 -22.36
C ASN A 24 -4.50 17.60 -21.14
N ILE A 25 -3.29 17.76 -20.60
CA ILE A 25 -2.84 17.04 -19.40
C ILE A 25 -3.81 17.28 -18.23
N SER A 26 -4.55 18.40 -18.26
CA SER A 26 -5.63 18.71 -17.31
C SER A 26 -6.86 17.81 -17.39
N ASP A 27 -7.07 17.08 -18.50
CA ASP A 27 -8.21 16.20 -18.71
C ASP A 27 -7.91 14.74 -18.30
N LEU A 28 -6.65 14.40 -18.03
CA LEU A 28 -6.26 13.08 -17.53
C LEU A 28 -6.35 13.03 -16.00
N LEU A 29 -7.14 12.09 -15.48
CA LEU A 29 -7.19 11.83 -14.05
C LEU A 29 -5.78 11.45 -13.55
N PRO A 30 -5.30 12.04 -12.44
CA PRO A 30 -4.04 11.62 -11.84
C PRO A 30 -4.15 10.14 -11.46
N ARG A 31 -3.12 9.36 -11.84
CA ARG A 31 -3.04 7.94 -11.51
C ARG A 31 -1.97 7.69 -10.47
N LEU A 32 -2.30 6.88 -9.47
CA LEU A 32 -1.40 6.55 -8.36
C LEU A 32 -1.51 5.07 -8.00
N LEU A 33 -0.36 4.40 -7.95
CA LEU A 33 -0.19 3.09 -7.34
C LEU A 33 0.58 3.24 -6.02
N LEU A 34 -0.04 2.86 -4.91
CA LEU A 34 0.56 2.77 -3.58
C LEU A 34 0.95 1.32 -3.29
N ILE A 35 2.20 1.09 -2.92
CA ILE A 35 2.78 -0.24 -2.71
C ILE A 35 3.32 -0.28 -1.29
N SER A 36 2.96 -1.31 -0.54
CA SER A 36 3.56 -1.57 0.77
C SER A 36 4.27 -2.93 0.78
N PHE A 37 5.55 -2.92 1.16
CA PHE A 37 6.25 -4.11 1.66
C PHE A 37 6.27 -4.02 3.19
N ASP A 38 5.60 -4.95 3.85
CA ASP A 38 5.47 -5.00 5.31
C ASP A 38 6.84 -5.12 5.98
N GLY A 39 7.07 -4.37 7.07
CA GLY A 39 8.30 -4.48 7.87
C GLY A 39 9.59 -4.15 7.09
N PHE A 40 9.48 -3.48 5.94
CA PHE A 40 10.60 -3.05 5.13
C PHE A 40 11.30 -1.86 5.80
N ARG A 41 12.26 -2.18 6.68
CA ARG A 41 13.03 -1.21 7.46
C ARG A 41 13.78 -0.22 6.57
N TYR A 42 13.77 1.05 6.99
CA TYR A 42 14.25 2.21 6.22
C TYR A 42 15.70 2.11 5.72
N ASP A 43 16.55 1.35 6.41
CA ASP A 43 17.99 1.19 6.14
C ASP A 43 18.32 -0.05 5.29
N TYR A 44 17.36 -0.93 5.00
CA TYR A 44 17.60 -2.11 4.15
C TYR A 44 18.17 -1.77 2.76
N PRO A 45 17.74 -0.70 2.06
CA PRO A 45 18.36 -0.32 0.77
C PRO A 45 19.82 0.13 0.88
N ASP A 46 20.26 0.53 2.08
CA ASP A 46 21.64 0.97 2.33
C ASP A 46 22.53 -0.18 2.83
N ILE A 47 21.93 -1.19 3.49
CA ILE A 47 22.62 -2.39 3.96
C ILE A 47 22.77 -3.42 2.84
N TYR A 48 21.73 -3.61 2.02
CA TYR A 48 21.67 -4.64 1.00
C TYR A 48 21.74 -4.02 -0.40
N THR A 49 22.39 -4.73 -1.33
CA THR A 49 22.42 -4.29 -2.74
C THR A 49 21.12 -4.66 -3.44
N LEU A 50 20.15 -3.72 -3.44
CA LEU A 50 18.83 -3.86 -4.06
C LEU A 50 18.78 -3.01 -5.33
N LYS A 51 18.96 -3.64 -6.49
CA LYS A 51 19.21 -2.93 -7.76
C LYS A 51 17.98 -2.20 -8.28
N ASN A 52 16.80 -2.82 -8.16
CA ASN A 52 15.55 -2.25 -8.64
C ASN A 52 15.04 -1.16 -7.70
N PHE A 53 15.20 -1.34 -6.39
CA PHE A 53 14.99 -0.26 -5.41
C PHE A 53 15.90 0.92 -5.73
N ARG A 54 17.20 0.68 -5.90
CA ARG A 54 18.15 1.76 -6.25
C ARG A 54 17.80 2.45 -7.56
N SER A 55 17.41 1.69 -8.58
CA SER A 55 16.94 2.23 -9.86
C SER A 55 15.73 3.16 -9.67
N LEU A 56 14.75 2.76 -8.85
CA LEU A 56 13.60 3.61 -8.52
C LEU A 56 14.03 4.90 -7.80
N LEU A 57 14.96 4.79 -6.84
CA LEU A 57 15.49 5.93 -6.10
C LEU A 57 16.24 6.91 -7.01
N ASP A 58 17.02 6.40 -7.97
CA ASP A 58 17.83 7.21 -8.91
C ASP A 58 16.96 8.04 -9.88
N ARG A 59 15.71 7.63 -10.13
CA ARG A 59 14.75 8.36 -10.98
C ARG A 59 13.57 8.97 -10.24
N GLY A 60 13.58 8.92 -8.90
CA GLY A 60 12.45 9.28 -8.05
C GLY A 60 12.84 10.22 -6.91
N VAL A 61 12.03 10.21 -5.87
CA VAL A 61 12.27 10.97 -4.62
C VAL A 61 12.36 9.97 -3.47
N ARG A 62 13.43 10.06 -2.68
CA ARG A 62 13.61 9.26 -1.46
C ARG A 62 13.42 10.11 -0.22
N VAL A 63 12.58 9.64 0.69
CA VAL A 63 12.59 10.08 2.09
C VAL A 63 13.53 9.15 2.86
N GLN A 64 14.41 9.69 3.71
CA GLN A 64 15.42 8.89 4.42
C GLN A 64 14.79 7.90 5.41
N HIS A 65 13.77 8.35 6.14
CA HIS A 65 12.96 7.54 7.03
C HIS A 65 11.59 8.20 7.21
N ILE A 66 10.56 7.38 7.44
CA ILE A 66 9.23 7.83 7.82
C ILE A 66 9.10 7.61 9.33
N ILE A 67 8.50 8.57 10.04
CA ILE A 67 8.11 8.37 11.43
C ILE A 67 6.73 7.74 11.42
N ASN A 68 6.68 6.48 11.85
CA ASN A 68 5.47 5.67 11.96
C ASN A 68 4.56 6.22 13.06
N SER A 69 3.28 5.87 12.97
CA SER A 69 2.37 6.12 14.08
C SER A 69 2.57 5.08 15.18
N PHE A 70 2.24 5.47 16.42
CA PHE A 70 2.30 4.58 17.56
C PHE A 70 0.90 3.96 17.79
N THR A 71 0.72 2.65 17.67
CA THR A 71 1.74 1.59 17.76
C THR A 71 2.34 1.19 16.41
N THR A 72 3.65 0.90 16.37
CA THR A 72 4.37 0.41 15.16
C THR A 72 4.00 -1.03 14.81
N THR A 73 2.73 -1.25 14.48
CA THR A 73 2.13 -2.53 14.08
C THR A 73 1.38 -2.37 12.77
N THR A 74 1.18 -3.49 12.07
CA THR A 74 0.72 -3.53 10.68
C THR A 74 -0.60 -2.83 10.41
N PHE A 75 -1.68 -3.26 11.05
CA PHE A 75 -3.02 -2.74 10.76
C PHE A 75 -3.18 -1.27 11.14
N PRO A 76 -2.72 -0.81 12.32
CA PRO A 76 -2.75 0.61 12.65
C PRO A 76 -2.02 1.49 11.63
N ASN A 77 -0.75 1.19 11.33
CA ASN A 77 0.04 2.05 10.44
C ASN A 77 -0.47 2.03 9.00
N HIS A 78 -0.86 0.87 8.47
CA HIS A 78 -1.44 0.80 7.13
C HIS A 78 -2.77 1.57 7.03
N PHE A 79 -3.57 1.60 8.10
CA PHE A 79 -4.80 2.38 8.12
C PHE A 79 -4.53 3.87 8.29
N THR A 80 -3.55 4.25 9.12
CA THR A 80 -3.02 5.63 9.20
C THR A 80 -2.55 6.12 7.82
N ILE A 81 -1.80 5.30 7.07
CA ILE A 81 -1.28 5.68 5.73
C ILE A 81 -2.40 6.09 4.78
N VAL A 82 -3.55 5.39 4.82
CA VAL A 82 -4.65 5.60 3.87
C VAL A 82 -5.71 6.56 4.37
N THR A 83 -5.76 6.86 5.67
CA THR A 83 -6.74 7.81 6.26
C THR A 83 -6.12 9.14 6.66
N GLY A 84 -4.81 9.18 6.94
CA GLY A 84 -4.12 10.33 7.54
C GLY A 84 -4.47 10.57 9.01
N LEU A 85 -5.13 9.61 9.66
CA LEU A 85 -5.58 9.72 11.06
C LEU A 85 -4.69 8.90 11.99
N TYR A 86 -4.55 9.35 13.24
CA TYR A 86 -3.95 8.56 14.30
C TYR A 86 -4.86 7.44 14.78
N GLU A 87 -4.27 6.46 15.45
CA GLU A 87 -4.91 5.25 15.98
C GLU A 87 -6.09 5.56 16.89
N GLU A 88 -5.93 6.54 17.77
CA GLU A 88 -6.99 6.99 18.69
C GLU A 88 -8.20 7.58 17.96
N THR A 89 -8.02 8.05 16.72
CA THR A 89 -9.08 8.61 15.90
C THR A 89 -9.70 7.55 15.01
N HIS A 90 -8.88 6.75 14.31
CA HIS A 90 -9.41 5.76 13.38
C HIS A 90 -9.84 4.43 14.02
N GLY A 91 -9.52 4.22 15.30
CA GLY A 91 -10.02 3.12 16.12
C GLY A 91 -9.21 1.82 16.08
N ILE A 92 -8.37 1.64 15.05
CA ILE A 92 -7.46 0.49 14.94
C ILE A 92 -6.16 0.75 15.72
N VAL A 93 -6.09 0.32 16.98
CA VAL A 93 -4.95 0.62 17.87
C VAL A 93 -3.88 -0.48 17.91
N ASN A 94 -4.22 -1.70 17.48
CA ASN A 94 -3.31 -2.84 17.36
C ASN A 94 -3.88 -3.89 16.39
N ASN A 95 -3.05 -4.85 15.96
CA ASN A 95 -3.51 -6.03 15.22
C ASN A 95 -4.45 -6.89 16.09
N ILE A 96 -4.14 -7.01 17.39
CA ILE A 96 -4.93 -7.71 18.40
C ILE A 96 -5.34 -6.70 19.47
N MET A 97 -6.61 -6.33 19.49
CA MET A 97 -7.18 -5.35 20.43
C MET A 97 -8.50 -5.85 20.99
N TYR A 98 -8.89 -5.31 22.14
CA TYR A 98 -10.19 -5.52 22.76
C TYR A 98 -10.90 -4.19 22.92
N ASP A 99 -12.18 -4.19 22.58
CA ASP A 99 -13.06 -3.05 22.78
C ASP A 99 -14.08 -3.40 23.87
N PRO A 100 -14.07 -2.69 25.02
CA PRO A 100 -14.98 -2.94 26.13
C PRO A 100 -16.44 -2.51 25.86
N ILE A 101 -16.67 -1.58 24.92
CA ILE A 101 -18.01 -1.14 24.51
C ILE A 101 -18.63 -2.20 23.60
N LEU A 102 -17.87 -2.70 22.63
CA LEU A 102 -18.30 -3.79 21.74
C LEU A 102 -18.27 -5.16 22.44
N ASN A 103 -17.56 -5.24 23.57
CA ASN A 103 -17.23 -6.47 24.28
C ASN A 103 -16.71 -7.56 23.33
N ALA A 104 -15.76 -7.19 22.48
CA ALA A 104 -15.22 -8.04 21.43
C ALA A 104 -13.71 -7.83 21.29
N SER A 105 -13.02 -8.82 20.72
CA SER A 105 -11.60 -8.71 20.39
C SER A 105 -11.32 -9.03 18.92
N THR A 106 -10.24 -8.45 18.41
CA THR A 106 -9.75 -8.72 17.06
C THR A 106 -8.82 -9.93 17.05
N SER A 107 -8.79 -10.57 15.88
CA SER A 107 -7.89 -11.64 15.47
C SER A 107 -7.76 -11.55 13.96
N PHE A 108 -6.87 -12.32 13.34
CA PHE A 108 -6.78 -12.37 11.88
C PHE A 108 -8.12 -12.74 11.22
N ASP A 109 -8.92 -13.60 11.86
CA ASP A 109 -10.23 -14.01 11.34
C ASP A 109 -11.32 -12.95 11.56
N THR A 110 -11.31 -12.28 12.71
CA THR A 110 -12.37 -11.33 13.09
C THR A 110 -12.12 -9.91 12.60
N MET A 111 -10.93 -9.60 12.08
CA MET A 111 -10.61 -8.27 11.59
C MET A 111 -11.35 -7.92 10.29
N ASN A 112 -11.94 -8.87 9.58
CA ASN A 112 -12.78 -8.56 8.41
C ASN A 112 -14.20 -8.05 8.78
N ASP A 113 -14.49 -7.81 10.06
CA ASP A 113 -15.77 -7.24 10.52
C ASP A 113 -15.77 -5.71 10.42
N THR A 114 -16.82 -5.15 9.78
CA THR A 114 -16.98 -3.70 9.54
C THR A 114 -17.03 -2.88 10.83
N LYS A 115 -17.46 -3.49 11.94
CA LYS A 115 -17.50 -2.81 13.24
C LYS A 115 -16.14 -2.27 13.68
N TRP A 116 -15.04 -2.87 13.23
CA TRP A 116 -13.70 -2.42 13.61
C TRP A 116 -13.24 -1.21 12.80
N TRP A 117 -13.57 -1.16 11.52
CA TRP A 117 -13.08 -0.16 10.57
C TRP A 117 -14.00 1.06 10.44
N SER A 118 -15.23 0.97 10.94
CA SER A 118 -16.26 2.01 10.85
C SER A 118 -16.67 2.57 12.21
N GLN A 119 -15.82 2.46 13.23
CA GLN A 119 -16.11 3.02 14.56
C GLN A 119 -16.17 4.55 14.55
N ASN A 120 -15.43 5.18 13.64
CA ASN A 120 -15.43 6.61 13.43
C ASN A 120 -15.80 6.95 11.98
N SER A 121 -16.87 7.73 11.79
CA SER A 121 -17.35 8.14 10.47
C SER A 121 -16.38 9.05 9.71
N TYR A 122 -15.41 9.66 10.40
CA TYR A 122 -14.35 10.45 9.78
C TYR A 122 -13.21 9.60 9.22
N SER A 123 -13.16 8.30 9.54
CA SER A 123 -12.19 7.37 8.96
C SER A 123 -12.53 7.09 7.50
N GLU A 124 -12.01 7.92 6.61
CA GLU A 124 -12.19 7.81 5.16
C GLU A 124 -10.87 7.38 4.51
N PRO A 125 -10.71 6.10 4.16
CA PRO A 125 -9.55 5.67 3.40
C PRO A 125 -9.53 6.33 2.03
N ILE A 126 -8.34 6.64 1.51
CA ILE A 126 -8.15 7.37 0.25
C ILE A 126 -8.84 6.71 -0.95
N TRP A 127 -9.04 5.39 -0.96
CA TRP A 127 -9.81 4.74 -2.02
C TRP A 127 -11.29 5.17 -2.02
N MET A 128 -11.88 5.39 -0.84
CA MET A 128 -13.22 5.93 -0.66
C MET A 128 -13.24 7.40 -1.07
N THR A 129 -12.29 8.22 -0.58
CA THR A 129 -12.17 9.64 -0.97
C THR A 129 -12.07 9.82 -2.49
N ASN A 130 -11.25 9.00 -3.15
CA ASN A 130 -11.09 9.03 -4.59
C ASN A 130 -12.44 8.77 -5.29
N GLU A 131 -13.24 7.81 -4.83
CA GLU A 131 -14.52 7.47 -5.46
C GLU A 131 -15.64 8.45 -5.13
N LEU A 132 -15.61 9.10 -3.96
CA LEU A 132 -16.57 10.13 -3.58
C LEU A 132 -16.41 11.42 -4.41
N GLN A 133 -15.25 11.65 -5.00
CA GLN A 133 -15.02 12.78 -5.93
C GLN A 133 -15.66 12.58 -7.31
N ASN A 134 -16.43 11.51 -7.51
CA ASN A 134 -17.24 11.32 -8.72
C ASN A 134 -18.42 12.30 -8.74
N ASN A 135 -18.27 13.40 -9.47
CA ASN A 135 -19.39 14.29 -9.79
C ASN A 135 -20.23 13.72 -10.95
N ASN A 136 -21.50 14.15 -11.06
CA ASN A 136 -22.56 13.70 -12.01
C ASN A 136 -22.25 13.76 -13.54
N GLY A 137 -21.04 13.42 -14.01
CA GLY A 137 -20.65 13.54 -15.42
C GLY A 137 -19.54 12.58 -15.86
N LYS A 138 -19.78 11.96 -17.03
CA LYS A 138 -18.91 11.15 -17.91
C LYS A 138 -18.12 10.00 -17.28
N VAL A 139 -18.31 8.80 -17.84
CA VAL A 139 -17.57 7.56 -17.47
C VAL A 139 -16.05 7.74 -17.57
N GLU A 140 -15.59 8.56 -18.51
CA GLU A 140 -14.17 8.85 -18.78
C GLU A 140 -13.47 9.59 -17.63
N THR A 141 -14.22 10.35 -16.82
CA THR A 141 -13.74 11.08 -15.64
C THR A 141 -14.12 10.41 -14.33
N LYS A 142 -14.69 9.20 -14.39
CA LYS A 142 -15.08 8.45 -13.19
C LYS A 142 -13.85 7.87 -12.50
N ARG A 143 -13.60 8.35 -11.30
CA ARG A 143 -12.59 7.86 -10.38
C ARG A 143 -13.00 6.49 -9.84
N ARG A 144 -12.06 5.55 -9.89
CA ARG A 144 -12.21 4.16 -9.44
C ARG A 144 -10.95 3.74 -8.71
N SER A 145 -11.15 3.00 -7.64
CA SER A 145 -10.08 2.49 -6.79
C SER A 145 -9.98 0.97 -6.90
N GLY A 146 -8.75 0.47 -6.94
CA GLY A 146 -8.43 -0.95 -6.90
C GLY A 146 -7.58 -1.26 -5.67
N VAL A 147 -8.03 -2.13 -4.77
CA VAL A 147 -7.34 -2.40 -3.51
C VAL A 147 -7.07 -3.90 -3.40
N ILE A 148 -5.79 -4.30 -3.31
CA ILE A 148 -5.42 -5.72 -3.17
C ILE A 148 -4.70 -5.91 -1.85
N SER A 149 -5.26 -6.75 -0.98
CA SER A 149 -4.64 -7.21 0.27
C SER A 149 -4.30 -6.14 1.31
N TRP A 150 -4.67 -4.86 1.10
CA TRP A 150 -4.50 -3.82 2.11
C TRP A 150 -5.37 -4.11 3.34
N PRO A 151 -4.98 -3.73 4.56
CA PRO A 151 -5.86 -3.81 5.71
C PRO A 151 -7.21 -3.13 5.45
N SER A 152 -8.32 -3.76 5.86
CA SER A 152 -9.73 -3.41 5.56
C SER A 152 -10.26 -3.71 4.15
N THR A 153 -9.45 -4.20 3.20
CA THR A 153 -9.88 -4.40 1.79
C THR A 153 -11.17 -5.24 1.62
N GLY A 154 -11.38 -6.24 2.48
CA GLY A 154 -12.53 -7.14 2.40
C GLY A 154 -13.80 -6.64 3.06
N THR A 155 -13.80 -5.42 3.58
CA THR A 155 -14.79 -4.96 4.53
C THR A 155 -15.25 -3.55 4.21
N PRO A 156 -16.57 -3.26 4.19
CA PRO A 156 -17.03 -1.90 3.99
C PRO A 156 -16.53 -0.98 5.09
N VAL A 157 -15.97 0.16 4.72
CA VAL A 157 -15.61 1.25 5.65
C VAL A 157 -16.65 2.34 5.50
N ASN A 158 -17.38 2.64 6.58
CA ASN A 158 -18.51 3.58 6.57
C ASN A 158 -19.52 3.28 5.44
N GLY A 159 -19.76 2.00 5.17
CA GLY A 159 -20.68 1.54 4.12
C GLY A 159 -20.13 1.55 2.69
N HIS A 160 -18.85 1.88 2.48
CA HIS A 160 -18.24 1.99 1.16
C HIS A 160 -17.18 0.89 0.92
N MET A 161 -17.19 0.33 -0.27
CA MET A 161 -16.16 -0.58 -0.79
C MET A 161 -15.47 0.09 -1.98
N PRO A 162 -14.19 -0.20 -2.25
CA PRO A 162 -13.55 0.20 -3.50
C PRO A 162 -14.20 -0.50 -4.71
N SER A 163 -14.12 0.12 -5.88
CA SER A 163 -14.66 -0.38 -7.15
C SER A 163 -14.14 -1.76 -7.52
N LYS A 164 -12.87 -2.04 -7.23
CA LYS A 164 -12.24 -3.34 -7.41
C LYS A 164 -11.46 -3.71 -6.16
N TYR A 165 -11.61 -4.94 -5.70
CA TYR A 165 -10.85 -5.42 -4.55
C TYR A 165 -10.58 -6.92 -4.60
N GLU A 166 -9.48 -7.31 -3.96
CA GLU A 166 -9.13 -8.70 -3.71
C GLU A 166 -8.60 -8.83 -2.28
N ILE A 167 -9.24 -9.70 -1.49
CA ILE A 167 -8.88 -9.94 -0.09
C ILE A 167 -7.52 -10.63 0.01
N TYR A 168 -6.87 -10.46 1.16
CA TYR A 168 -5.59 -11.10 1.46
C TYR A 168 -5.70 -12.63 1.31
N ASN A 169 -4.71 -13.21 0.64
CA ASN A 169 -4.53 -14.65 0.51
C ASN A 169 -3.04 -14.96 0.49
N GLU A 170 -2.52 -15.51 1.59
CA GLU A 170 -1.10 -15.83 1.77
C GLU A 170 -0.54 -16.81 0.72
N THR A 171 -1.40 -17.68 0.16
CA THR A 171 -0.98 -18.69 -0.85
C THR A 171 -0.85 -18.09 -2.24
N ARG A 172 -1.33 -16.86 -2.45
CA ARG A 172 -1.27 -16.20 -3.74
C ARG A 172 0.15 -15.73 -4.02
N ARG A 173 0.64 -16.08 -5.21
CA ARG A 173 1.93 -15.60 -5.71
C ARG A 173 1.95 -14.08 -5.89
N PHE A 174 2.99 -13.42 -5.39
CA PHE A 174 3.14 -11.97 -5.45
C PHE A 174 3.17 -11.42 -6.88
N GLU A 175 3.73 -12.15 -7.86
CA GLU A 175 3.70 -11.71 -9.27
C GLU A 175 2.26 -11.57 -9.79
N THR A 176 1.35 -12.44 -9.35
CA THR A 176 -0.06 -12.38 -9.78
C THR A 176 -0.85 -11.23 -9.14
N ILE A 177 -0.36 -10.67 -8.03
CA ILE A 177 -0.88 -9.43 -7.44
C ILE A 177 -0.50 -8.26 -8.35
N ILE A 178 0.77 -8.23 -8.79
CA ILE A 178 1.29 -7.23 -9.73
C ILE A 178 0.54 -7.28 -11.06
N ASP A 179 0.39 -8.48 -11.64
CA ASP A 179 -0.31 -8.66 -12.91
C ASP A 179 -1.75 -8.14 -12.83
N GLN A 180 -2.42 -8.40 -11.71
CA GLN A 180 -3.80 -7.98 -11.51
C GLN A 180 -3.94 -6.47 -11.36
N ILE A 181 -3.09 -5.81 -10.56
CA ILE A 181 -3.20 -4.36 -10.38
C ILE A 181 -2.89 -3.63 -11.70
N ILE A 182 -1.90 -4.09 -12.46
CA ILE A 182 -1.58 -3.56 -13.79
C ILE A 182 -2.75 -3.78 -14.75
N LYS A 183 -3.38 -4.96 -14.73
CA LYS A 183 -4.59 -5.24 -15.51
C LYS A 183 -5.71 -4.27 -15.16
N TRP A 184 -5.92 -3.93 -13.89
CA TRP A 184 -6.96 -2.98 -13.48
C TRP A 184 -6.68 -1.54 -13.94
N PHE A 185 -5.43 -1.08 -13.93
CA PHE A 185 -5.07 0.23 -14.50
C PHE A 185 -5.30 0.30 -16.01
N LYS A 186 -5.19 -0.84 -16.70
CA LYS A 186 -5.31 -0.99 -18.15
C LYS A 186 -6.68 -1.46 -18.61
N ASP A 187 -7.63 -1.61 -17.70
CA ASP A 187 -8.98 -2.06 -18.05
C ASP A 187 -9.59 -1.08 -19.07
N PRO A 188 -10.03 -1.55 -20.25
CA PRO A 188 -10.50 -0.67 -21.32
C PRO A 188 -11.87 -0.03 -21.01
N ASN A 189 -12.64 -0.61 -20.09
CA ASN A 189 -14.00 -0.17 -19.78
C ASN A 189 -14.07 0.53 -18.42
N GLU A 190 -13.37 -0.02 -17.44
CA GLU A 190 -13.41 0.42 -16.05
C GLU A 190 -12.01 0.54 -15.45
N PRO A 191 -11.13 1.39 -16.03
CA PRO A 191 -9.78 1.57 -15.49
C PRO A 191 -9.84 2.19 -14.10
N ILE A 192 -8.98 1.71 -13.21
CA ILE A 192 -8.72 2.40 -11.95
C ILE A 192 -7.78 3.59 -12.17
N ASN A 193 -7.94 4.63 -11.37
CA ASN A 193 -6.97 5.72 -11.27
C ASN A 193 -6.24 5.71 -9.92
N PHE A 194 -6.73 4.98 -8.93
CA PHE A 194 -6.02 4.74 -7.68
C PHE A 194 -5.91 3.24 -7.42
N GLY A 195 -4.71 2.77 -7.08
CA GLY A 195 -4.42 1.36 -6.82
C GLY A 195 -3.62 1.18 -5.54
N THR A 196 -3.92 0.17 -4.73
CA THR A 196 -3.04 -0.27 -3.64
C THR A 196 -2.73 -1.76 -3.72
N ILE A 197 -1.49 -2.12 -3.38
CA ILE A 197 -1.05 -3.51 -3.18
C ILE A 197 -0.22 -3.61 -1.91
N TYR A 198 -0.35 -4.75 -1.23
CA TYR A 198 0.37 -5.11 -0.02
C TYR A 198 1.10 -6.44 -0.22
N PHE A 199 2.33 -6.53 0.28
CA PHE A 199 3.11 -7.75 0.38
C PHE A 199 3.56 -7.95 1.83
N TYR A 200 3.36 -9.16 2.36
CA TYR A 200 3.70 -9.50 3.76
C TYR A 200 5.20 -9.67 4.01
N GLU A 201 6.03 -9.66 2.95
CA GLU A 201 7.49 -9.68 3.07
C GLU A 201 8.05 -8.26 2.95
N PRO A 202 9.19 -7.96 3.62
CA PRO A 202 10.06 -8.88 4.35
C PRO A 202 9.69 -9.13 5.82
N ASP A 203 8.58 -8.58 6.33
CA ASP A 203 8.16 -8.71 7.74
C ASP A 203 8.12 -10.15 8.24
N HIS A 204 7.45 -11.04 7.48
CA HIS A 204 7.30 -12.45 7.86
C HIS A 204 8.66 -13.15 8.06
N THR A 205 9.59 -13.00 7.10
CA THR A 205 10.95 -13.53 7.26
C THR A 205 11.67 -12.90 8.45
N GLY A 206 11.51 -11.58 8.63
CA GLY A 206 12.11 -10.83 9.73
C GLY A 206 11.67 -11.33 11.10
N HIS A 207 10.39 -11.68 11.26
CA HIS A 207 9.86 -12.26 12.48
C HIS A 207 10.42 -13.65 12.79
N ILE A 208 10.62 -14.50 11.77
CA ILE A 208 11.10 -15.88 11.96
C ILE A 208 12.60 -15.92 12.26
N TYR A 209 13.40 -15.11 11.56
CA TYR A 209 14.86 -15.24 11.56
C TYR A 209 15.60 -14.04 12.13
N GLY A 210 14.96 -12.89 12.30
CA GLY A 210 15.57 -11.64 12.72
C GLY A 210 15.94 -10.72 11.53
N PRO A 211 15.89 -9.38 11.71
CA PRO A 211 16.05 -8.38 10.66
C PRO A 211 17.40 -8.37 9.94
N LEU A 212 18.45 -8.93 10.54
CA LEU A 212 19.80 -8.98 9.96
C LEU A 212 20.30 -10.41 9.71
N SER A 213 19.39 -11.37 9.69
CA SER A 213 19.70 -12.77 9.40
C SER A 213 20.15 -13.00 7.95
N SER A 214 20.78 -14.14 7.69
CA SER A 214 21.15 -14.53 6.32
C SER A 214 19.93 -14.71 5.39
N GLN A 215 18.79 -15.10 5.95
CA GLN A 215 17.53 -15.34 5.25
C GLN A 215 16.96 -14.03 4.71
N MET A 216 17.11 -12.94 5.47
CA MET A 216 16.68 -11.60 5.05
C MET A 216 17.34 -11.16 3.74
N ASN A 217 18.59 -11.53 3.47
CA ASN A 217 19.21 -11.21 2.18
C ASN A 217 18.42 -11.83 1.02
N THR A 218 18.07 -13.12 1.10
CA THR A 218 17.31 -13.80 0.06
C THR A 218 15.92 -13.18 -0.11
N THR A 219 15.21 -12.92 0.98
CA THR A 219 13.88 -12.31 0.95
C THR A 219 13.91 -10.89 0.38
N LEU A 220 14.86 -10.05 0.78
CA LEU A 220 15.00 -8.70 0.25
C LEU A 220 15.38 -8.69 -1.24
N GLN A 221 16.20 -9.64 -1.69
CA GLN A 221 16.46 -9.82 -3.13
C GLN A 221 15.19 -10.22 -3.89
N TYR A 222 14.31 -11.04 -3.28
CA TYR A 222 13.01 -11.37 -3.87
C TYR A 222 12.09 -10.14 -3.96
N CYS A 223 11.97 -9.35 -2.88
CA CYS A 223 11.26 -8.07 -2.90
C CYS A 223 11.81 -7.12 -3.98
N ASP A 224 13.14 -7.05 -4.15
CA ASP A 224 13.78 -6.26 -5.20
C ASP A 224 13.42 -6.75 -6.61
N GLN A 225 13.41 -8.07 -6.83
CA GLN A 225 13.01 -8.66 -8.10
C GLN A 225 11.53 -8.39 -8.42
N LEU A 226 10.65 -8.45 -7.42
CA LEU A 226 9.23 -8.11 -7.59
C LEU A 226 9.01 -6.65 -7.95
N LEU A 227 9.72 -5.74 -7.29
CA LEU A 227 9.71 -4.33 -7.66
C LEU A 227 10.22 -4.16 -9.10
N GLY A 228 11.31 -4.83 -9.47
CA GLY A 228 11.81 -4.83 -10.84
C GLY A 228 10.79 -5.32 -11.86
N TYR A 229 10.08 -6.41 -11.55
CA TYR A 229 9.02 -6.96 -12.39
C TYR A 229 7.87 -5.96 -12.59
N LEU A 230 7.40 -5.33 -11.51
CA LEU A 230 6.38 -4.28 -11.58
C LEU A 230 6.86 -3.08 -12.42
N LEU A 231 8.06 -2.56 -12.14
CA LEU A 231 8.60 -1.40 -12.86
C LEU A 231 8.78 -1.71 -14.34
N ALA A 232 9.18 -2.92 -14.71
CA ALA A 232 9.26 -3.36 -16.09
C ALA A 232 7.88 -3.39 -16.78
N GLN A 233 6.83 -3.84 -16.10
CA GLN A 233 5.47 -3.79 -16.66
C GLN A 233 4.99 -2.35 -16.90
N ILE A 234 5.32 -1.43 -15.99
CA ILE A 234 5.01 0.00 -16.14
C ILE A 234 5.82 0.60 -17.29
N ASP A 235 7.13 0.39 -17.33
CA ASP A 235 8.04 0.99 -18.32
C ASP A 235 7.81 0.46 -19.75
N ASN A 236 7.30 -0.76 -19.90
CA ASN A 236 6.97 -1.36 -21.19
C ASN A 236 5.60 -0.92 -21.73
N ASP A 237 4.79 -0.24 -20.93
CA ASP A 237 3.50 0.32 -21.34
C ASP A 237 3.62 1.84 -21.47
N PRO A 238 3.61 2.41 -22.69
CA PRO A 238 3.81 3.86 -22.90
C PRO A 238 2.81 4.72 -22.14
N TYR A 239 1.58 4.21 -21.94
CA TYR A 239 0.54 4.95 -21.25
C TYR A 239 0.78 4.96 -19.74
N LEU A 240 1.09 3.81 -19.13
CA LEU A 240 1.41 3.76 -17.70
C LEU A 240 2.70 4.52 -17.40
N LYS A 241 3.75 4.31 -18.19
CA LYS A 241 5.05 4.98 -18.03
C LYS A 241 4.94 6.50 -17.95
N GLN A 242 4.06 7.09 -18.76
CA GLN A 242 3.89 8.55 -18.82
C GLN A 242 2.94 9.09 -17.75
N ASN A 243 1.99 8.28 -17.26
CA ASN A 243 0.83 8.79 -16.51
C ASN A 243 0.65 8.19 -15.12
N LEU A 244 1.40 7.15 -14.73
CA LEU A 244 1.27 6.49 -13.44
C LEU A 244 2.34 6.99 -12.45
N ASN A 245 1.88 7.54 -11.32
CA ASN A 245 2.73 7.79 -10.17
C ASN A 245 2.80 6.53 -9.32
N VAL A 246 3.97 6.25 -8.76
CA VAL A 246 4.20 5.11 -7.87
C VAL A 246 4.72 5.63 -6.54
N ILE A 247 4.06 5.26 -5.45
CA ILE A 247 4.55 5.43 -4.09
C ILE A 247 4.89 4.06 -3.53
N LEU A 248 6.12 3.90 -3.11
CA LEU A 248 6.60 2.72 -2.39
C LEU A 248 6.78 3.10 -0.92
N THR A 249 6.16 2.36 -0.03
CA THR A 249 6.21 2.60 1.41
C THR A 249 6.35 1.29 2.18
N SER A 250 6.50 1.45 3.50
CA SER A 250 6.32 0.41 4.49
C SER A 250 5.55 0.99 5.67
N ASP A 251 5.08 0.12 6.53
CA ASP A 251 4.23 0.39 7.69
C ASP A 251 4.98 0.40 9.01
N HIS A 252 6.11 -0.29 9.12
CA HIS A 252 7.05 -0.23 10.24
C HIS A 252 8.44 -0.79 9.89
N GLY A 253 9.36 -0.68 10.86
CA GLY A 253 10.66 -1.36 10.80
C GLY A 253 10.61 -2.74 11.44
N MET A 254 11.79 -3.27 11.80
CA MET A 254 11.95 -4.55 12.47
C MET A 254 13.15 -4.51 13.43
N THR A 255 13.02 -5.16 14.58
CA THR A 255 14.07 -5.23 15.61
C THR A 255 14.26 -6.65 16.12
N GLU A 256 15.49 -6.94 16.55
CA GLU A 256 15.81 -8.17 17.27
C GLU A 256 15.16 -8.17 18.67
N VAL A 257 14.65 -9.32 19.08
CA VAL A 257 14.14 -9.59 20.43
C VAL A 257 15.14 -10.48 21.16
N ASP A 258 15.35 -10.21 22.44
CA ASP A 258 16.24 -10.99 23.31
C ASP A 258 15.45 -11.48 24.51
N GLU A 259 15.41 -12.79 24.71
CA GLU A 259 14.69 -13.43 25.82
C GLU A 259 15.12 -12.88 27.19
N LYS A 260 16.39 -12.45 27.33
CA LYS A 260 16.90 -11.86 28.58
C LYS A 260 16.34 -10.47 28.85
N ARG A 261 15.74 -9.83 27.85
CA ARG A 261 15.09 -8.52 27.91
C ARG A 261 13.56 -8.64 27.82
N THR A 262 13.02 -9.84 28.05
CA THR A 262 11.57 -10.09 28.08
C THR A 262 11.06 -10.01 29.52
N LEU A 263 10.00 -9.23 29.73
CA LEU A 263 9.25 -9.18 30.99
C LEU A 263 8.02 -10.08 30.86
N LYS A 264 7.91 -11.09 31.72
CA LYS A 264 6.72 -11.93 31.84
C LYS A 264 5.85 -11.41 32.98
N LEU A 265 4.68 -10.88 32.64
CA LEU A 265 3.80 -10.21 33.61
C LEU A 265 3.28 -11.13 34.72
N ASP A 266 3.03 -12.41 34.40
CA ASP A 266 2.56 -13.43 35.34
C ASP A 266 3.52 -13.70 36.51
N ASP A 267 4.79 -13.34 36.34
CA ASP A 267 5.78 -13.49 37.41
C ASP A 267 5.63 -12.41 38.50
N TYR A 268 4.80 -11.38 38.25
CA TYR A 268 4.58 -10.24 39.14
C TYR A 268 3.10 -10.05 39.56
N ILE A 269 2.15 -10.48 38.73
CA ILE A 269 0.71 -10.28 38.94
C ILE A 269 -0.02 -11.59 38.67
N ASP A 270 -1.00 -11.93 39.51
CA ASP A 270 -1.89 -13.08 39.28
C ASP A 270 -2.64 -12.92 37.96
N SER A 271 -2.43 -13.86 37.03
CA SER A 271 -3.03 -13.86 35.69
C SER A 271 -4.56 -13.95 35.70
N SER A 272 -5.18 -14.35 36.81
CA SER A 272 -6.64 -14.33 36.97
C SER A 272 -7.22 -12.91 37.11
N LEU A 273 -6.39 -11.91 37.39
CA LEU A 273 -6.82 -10.53 37.63
C LEU A 273 -6.87 -9.68 36.36
N TYR A 274 -6.38 -10.17 35.23
CA TYR A 274 -6.27 -9.35 34.03
C TYR A 274 -6.40 -10.14 32.73
N SER A 275 -6.74 -9.41 31.67
CA SER A 275 -6.59 -9.82 30.28
C SER A 275 -5.61 -8.89 29.58
N ALA A 276 -4.79 -9.44 28.66
CA ALA A 276 -3.82 -8.66 27.91
C ALA A 276 -4.02 -8.83 26.40
N TYR A 277 -3.95 -7.72 25.67
CA TYR A 277 -4.09 -7.67 24.21
C TYR A 277 -2.94 -6.86 23.61
N GLY A 278 -2.51 -7.22 22.40
CA GLY A 278 -1.44 -6.53 21.68
C GLY A 278 -0.30 -7.47 21.28
N GLY A 279 0.91 -6.91 21.17
CA GLY A 279 2.13 -7.61 20.76
C GLY A 279 3.24 -7.55 21.81
N LEU A 280 4.41 -8.11 21.48
CA LEU A 280 5.53 -8.23 22.42
C LEU A 280 6.08 -6.88 22.90
N SER A 281 6.09 -5.86 22.04
CA SER A 281 6.61 -4.53 22.36
C SER A 281 5.56 -3.55 22.88
N GLN A 282 4.27 -3.84 22.69
CA GLN A 282 3.16 -3.03 23.19
C GLN A 282 2.02 -3.93 23.67
N MET A 283 1.69 -3.83 24.95
CA MET A 283 0.65 -4.63 25.59
C MET A 283 -0.35 -3.70 26.29
N ASN A 284 -1.63 -3.95 26.06
CA ASN A 284 -2.74 -3.30 26.74
C ASN A 284 -3.29 -4.27 27.79
N ILE A 285 -3.32 -3.84 29.06
CA ILE A 285 -3.75 -4.66 30.20
C ILE A 285 -5.12 -4.17 30.66
N PHE A 286 -6.09 -5.07 30.69
CA PHE A 286 -7.45 -4.83 31.17
C PHE A 286 -7.65 -5.62 32.47
N LEU A 287 -7.93 -4.91 33.56
CA LEU A 287 -8.17 -5.54 34.85
C LEU A 287 -9.59 -6.13 34.89
N HIS A 288 -9.71 -7.35 35.43
CA HIS A 288 -10.99 -7.91 35.78
C HIS A 288 -11.53 -7.19 37.01
N SER A 289 -12.79 -6.78 36.98
CA SER A 289 -13.48 -6.32 38.18
C SER A 289 -13.63 -7.50 39.16
N GLY A 290 -13.04 -7.36 40.34
CA GLY A 290 -13.21 -8.31 41.46
C GLY A 290 -14.57 -8.24 42.13
#